data_AF-A0A925TC54-F1
#
_entry.id   AF-A0A925TC54-F1
#
_cell.length_a   1.000
_cell.length_b   1.000
_cell.length_c   1.000
_cell.angle_alpha   90.00
_cell.angle_beta   90.00
_cell.angle_gamma   90.00
#
_symmetry.space_group_name_H-M   'P 1'
#
loop_
_entity.id
_entity.type
_entity.pdbx_description
1 polymer ?
#
loop_
_entity_poly.entity_id
_entity_poly.type
_entity_poly.pdbx_seq_one_letter_code
_entity_poly.pdbx_strand_id
1 'polypeptide(L)'
;MPHAVTIRPVVTRKDRKAFLDVPFDIYRNDPNWVAPLYVERFEHLNPKKNPYFQHADAQLVLAEQNGKPVGRISAQIDRLRLERYNDATGQFGFLEAPDDPAVFQGLFDAASRWLRERGMARVQGPFNFSINDELGLLIDGFDTPPNMMMAHAMPYYRRRVEELGFAKAKDMIAYDYDATVELPRSMRSIYERAVASSEITIRPFDKKHLARDLAIVMSIFNDAWSENWGFMPFTREEIEALGNNLKKLVASEYIAIADWRGEPAAMAVSLPDLNGWIAGLNGRLLPFGWAKLAWRFLARPPASVRLPLMGVRKVYHNTITGSALALSVIDTVRRYHLSRGTKRAELSWILEDNMPMRRIIEAIGGKPYKTYRIYEKTLP
;
A
#
# COMPACT_ATOMS: atom_id res chain seq x y z
N MET A 1 20.36 10.87 -33.14
CA MET A 1 20.95 9.63 -32.60
C MET A 1 20.23 9.31 -31.30
N PRO A 2 19.79 8.07 -31.05
CA PRO A 2 19.27 7.73 -29.72
C PRO A 2 20.35 8.06 -28.68
N HIS A 3 19.98 8.82 -27.66
CA HIS A 3 20.92 9.20 -26.60
C HIS A 3 21.37 7.91 -25.89
N ALA A 4 22.69 7.72 -25.74
CA ALA A 4 23.23 6.57 -25.03
C ALA A 4 22.69 6.56 -23.59
N VAL A 5 22.02 5.47 -23.21
CA VAL A 5 21.53 5.26 -21.85
C VAL A 5 22.64 4.60 -21.05
N THR A 6 23.06 5.24 -19.95
CA THR A 6 24.00 4.65 -19.00
C THR A 6 23.26 4.20 -17.75
N ILE A 7 23.61 3.03 -17.24
CA ILE A 7 22.99 2.46 -16.03
C ILE A 7 24.01 2.43 -14.91
N ARG A 8 23.62 2.87 -13.72
CA ARG A 8 24.50 2.84 -12.54
C ARG A 8 23.76 2.55 -11.25
N PRO A 9 24.42 1.92 -10.26
CA PRO A 9 23.87 1.75 -8.93
C PRO A 9 23.80 3.08 -8.18
N VAL A 10 22.86 3.17 -7.25
CA VAL A 10 22.75 4.24 -6.26
C VAL A 10 23.57 3.85 -5.03
N VAL A 11 24.60 4.63 -4.71
CA VAL A 11 25.52 4.33 -3.61
C VAL A 11 25.52 5.46 -2.57
N THR A 12 25.60 6.69 -3.05
CA THR A 12 25.75 7.87 -2.19
C THR A 12 24.40 8.46 -1.78
N ARG A 13 24.42 9.36 -0.80
CA ARG A 13 23.25 10.16 -0.44
C ARG A 13 22.77 11.05 -1.60
N LYS A 14 23.70 11.56 -2.42
CA LYS A 14 23.39 12.34 -3.62
C LYS A 14 22.65 11.49 -4.65
N ASP A 15 23.09 10.25 -4.85
CA ASP A 15 22.41 9.30 -5.73
C ASP A 15 21.01 8.99 -5.22
N ARG A 16 20.83 8.77 -3.92
CA ARG A 16 19.49 8.56 -3.34
C ARG A 16 18.58 9.75 -3.58
N LYS A 17 19.09 10.97 -3.48
CA LYS A 17 18.32 12.16 -3.85
C LYS A 17 17.93 12.13 -5.32
N ALA A 18 18.88 11.89 -6.23
CA ALA A 18 18.61 11.78 -7.65
C ALA A 18 17.55 10.71 -7.96
N PHE A 19 17.63 9.54 -7.31
CA PHE A 19 16.63 8.48 -7.38
C PHE A 19 15.24 8.94 -6.92
N LEU A 20 15.14 9.74 -5.86
CA LEU A 20 13.88 10.31 -5.41
C LEU A 20 13.36 11.45 -6.30
N ASP A 21 14.24 12.13 -7.03
CA ASP A 21 13.90 13.25 -7.90
C ASP A 21 13.30 12.80 -9.26
N VAL A 22 13.66 11.61 -9.77
CA VAL A 22 13.21 11.11 -11.10
C VAL A 22 11.69 11.26 -11.36
N PRO A 23 10.79 10.86 -10.44
CA PRO A 23 9.34 11.03 -10.63
C PRO A 23 8.90 12.46 -10.91
N PHE A 24 9.59 13.47 -10.34
CA PHE A 24 9.17 14.87 -10.46
C PHE A 24 9.21 15.35 -11.92
N ASP A 25 10.14 14.82 -12.71
CA ASP A 25 10.21 15.14 -14.13
C ASP A 25 9.20 14.35 -14.95
N ILE A 26 8.97 13.08 -14.62
CA ILE A 26 8.03 12.19 -15.32
C ILE A 26 6.58 12.68 -15.16
N TYR A 27 6.19 13.03 -13.93
CA TYR A 27 4.83 13.42 -13.59
C TYR A 27 4.60 14.93 -13.57
N ARG A 28 5.53 15.73 -14.10
CA ARG A 28 5.46 17.20 -14.05
C ARG A 28 4.13 17.79 -14.53
N ASN A 29 3.54 17.15 -15.54
CA ASN A 29 2.30 17.59 -16.18
C ASN A 29 1.09 16.71 -15.80
N ASP A 30 1.25 15.80 -14.84
CA ASP A 30 0.16 14.95 -14.36
C ASP A 30 -0.53 15.62 -13.16
N PRO A 31 -1.79 16.08 -13.30
CA PRO A 31 -2.51 16.72 -12.21
C PRO A 31 -2.86 15.77 -11.06
N ASN A 32 -2.83 14.46 -11.30
CA ASN A 32 -3.19 13.43 -10.33
C ASN A 32 -1.99 12.93 -9.54
N TRP A 33 -0.76 13.25 -9.96
CA TRP A 33 0.41 12.87 -9.21
C TRP A 33 0.63 13.76 -7.99
N VAL A 34 0.84 13.11 -6.84
CA VAL A 34 1.17 13.80 -5.58
C VAL A 34 2.57 13.40 -5.16
N ALA A 35 3.47 14.38 -5.11
CA ALA A 35 4.85 14.16 -4.70
C ALA A 35 4.93 13.73 -3.22
N PRO A 36 5.54 12.57 -2.90
CA PRO A 36 5.72 12.14 -1.51
C PRO A 36 6.71 13.04 -0.78
N LEU A 37 6.64 13.05 0.55
CA LEU A 37 7.56 13.83 1.38
C LEU A 37 8.98 13.23 1.31
N TYR A 38 9.98 14.08 1.06
CA TYR A 38 11.38 13.63 1.02
C TYR A 38 11.81 12.99 2.34
N VAL A 39 11.37 13.55 3.48
CA VAL A 39 11.74 13.03 4.81
C VAL A 39 11.37 11.55 4.90
N GLU A 40 10.12 11.22 4.62
CA GLU A 40 9.60 9.87 4.71
C GLU A 40 10.26 8.93 3.70
N ARG A 41 10.41 9.35 2.42
CA ARG A 41 11.09 8.53 1.40
C ARG A 41 12.58 8.30 1.69
N PHE A 42 13.29 9.28 2.26
CA PHE A 42 14.67 9.08 2.68
C PHE A 42 14.80 8.11 3.86
N GLU A 43 13.82 8.06 4.76
CA GLU A 43 13.78 7.07 5.83
C GLU A 43 13.46 5.68 5.28
N HIS A 44 12.50 5.57 4.37
CA HIS A 44 12.12 4.32 3.71
C HIS A 44 13.30 3.67 2.96
N LEU A 45 14.11 4.47 2.26
CA LEU A 45 15.30 3.98 1.53
C LEU A 45 16.56 3.84 2.40
N ASN A 46 16.47 3.99 3.72
CA ASN A 46 17.63 3.94 4.62
C ASN A 46 17.67 2.62 5.40
N PRO A 47 18.68 1.75 5.15
CA PRO A 47 18.83 0.47 5.86
C PRO A 47 18.94 0.58 7.38
N LYS A 48 19.33 1.74 7.92
CA LYS A 48 19.41 1.97 9.36
C LYS A 48 18.08 2.39 10.00
N LYS A 49 17.07 2.73 9.20
CA LYS A 49 15.78 3.26 9.67
C LYS A 49 14.59 2.40 9.27
N ASN A 50 14.65 1.73 8.12
CA ASN A 50 13.60 0.84 7.66
C ASN A 50 13.90 -0.61 8.10
N PRO A 51 13.09 -1.22 8.99
CA PRO A 51 13.29 -2.59 9.47
C PRO A 51 13.32 -3.66 8.37
N TYR A 52 12.72 -3.41 7.21
CA TYR A 52 12.77 -4.32 6.04
C TYR A 52 14.19 -4.79 5.72
N PHE A 53 15.18 -3.89 5.85
CA PHE A 53 16.58 -4.20 5.55
C PHE A 53 17.27 -5.11 6.58
N GLN A 54 16.59 -5.50 7.66
CA GLN A 54 17.10 -6.52 8.58
C GLN A 54 17.02 -7.92 7.98
N HIS A 55 16.10 -8.14 7.05
CA HIS A 55 15.89 -9.44 6.40
C HIS A 55 15.96 -9.39 4.87
N ALA A 56 16.04 -8.21 4.26
CA ALA A 56 16.11 -8.04 2.83
C ALA A 56 17.29 -7.20 2.35
N ASP A 57 17.83 -7.55 1.20
CA ASP A 57 18.83 -6.78 0.47
C ASP A 57 18.18 -6.09 -0.72
N ALA A 58 18.54 -4.84 -1.02
CA ALA A 58 18.05 -4.15 -2.20
C ALA A 58 19.15 -3.34 -2.91
N GLN A 59 19.07 -3.31 -4.23
CA GLN A 59 19.87 -2.45 -5.10
C GLN A 59 18.95 -1.46 -5.82
N LEU A 60 19.17 -0.17 -5.54
CA LEU A 60 18.55 0.91 -6.28
C LEU A 60 19.44 1.23 -7.51
N VAL A 61 18.81 1.46 -8.65
CA VAL A 61 19.47 1.67 -9.94
C VAL A 61 18.91 2.93 -10.60
N LEU A 62 19.80 3.69 -11.24
CA LEU A 62 19.47 4.87 -12.04
C LEU A 62 19.82 4.60 -13.51
N ALA A 63 18.97 5.09 -14.40
CA ALA A 63 19.27 5.27 -15.81
C ALA A 63 19.53 6.75 -16.09
N GLU A 64 20.60 7.05 -16.83
CA GLU A 64 21.00 8.40 -17.19
C GLU A 64 21.07 8.56 -18.71
N GLN A 65 20.66 9.74 -19.18
CA GLN A 65 20.87 10.21 -20.54
C GLN A 65 21.54 11.58 -20.46
N ASN A 66 22.65 11.77 -21.18
CA ASN A 66 23.45 13.00 -21.16
C ASN A 66 23.85 13.44 -19.72
N GLY A 67 24.19 12.49 -18.85
CA GLY A 67 24.57 12.74 -17.46
C GLY A 67 23.42 13.15 -16.53
N LYS A 68 22.17 13.13 -17.00
CA LYS A 68 20.98 13.41 -16.20
C LYS A 68 20.23 12.11 -15.88
N PRO A 69 19.88 11.85 -14.60
CA PRO A 69 18.97 10.77 -14.23
C PRO A 69 17.59 10.96 -14.90
N VAL A 70 17.17 9.96 -15.66
CA VAL A 70 15.89 9.93 -16.38
C VAL A 70 15.00 8.76 -15.98
N GLY A 71 15.59 7.71 -15.40
CA GLY A 71 14.84 6.54 -14.97
C GLY A 71 15.40 5.93 -13.69
N ARG A 72 14.59 5.13 -13.02
CA ARG A 72 14.94 4.43 -11.78
C ARG A 72 14.22 3.09 -11.68
N ILE A 73 14.85 2.16 -10.97
CA ILE A 73 14.26 0.88 -10.57
C ILE A 73 14.97 0.38 -9.31
N SER A 74 14.31 -0.44 -8.52
CA SER A 74 14.93 -1.24 -7.47
C SER A 74 14.83 -2.72 -7.80
N ALA A 75 15.83 -3.48 -7.37
CA ALA A 75 15.79 -4.93 -7.29
C ALA A 75 16.03 -5.32 -5.84
N GLN A 76 15.30 -6.32 -5.33
CA GLN A 76 15.40 -6.71 -3.93
C GLN A 76 15.19 -8.21 -3.72
N ILE A 77 15.82 -8.74 -2.68
CA ILE A 77 15.70 -10.13 -2.23
C ILE A 77 15.31 -10.09 -0.76
N ASP A 78 14.13 -10.62 -0.44
CA ASP A 78 13.66 -10.80 0.92
C ASP A 78 13.89 -12.24 1.37
N ARG A 79 14.77 -12.43 2.37
CA ARG A 79 15.11 -13.76 2.88
C ARG A 79 13.90 -14.46 3.51
N LEU A 80 13.03 -13.74 4.22
CA LEU A 80 11.84 -14.34 4.85
C LEU A 80 10.86 -14.85 3.79
N ARG A 81 10.74 -14.13 2.67
CA ARG A 81 9.93 -14.57 1.53
C ARG A 81 10.51 -15.84 0.92
N LEU A 82 11.83 -15.88 0.71
CA LEU A 82 12.50 -17.07 0.17
C LEU A 82 12.35 -18.28 1.10
N GLU A 83 12.47 -18.10 2.40
CA GLU A 83 12.24 -19.16 3.40
C GLU A 83 10.80 -19.70 3.37
N ARG A 84 9.82 -18.81 3.17
CA ARG A 84 8.40 -19.20 3.14
C ARG A 84 7.98 -19.91 1.85
N TYR A 85 8.42 -19.40 0.69
CA TYR A 85 7.92 -19.85 -0.61
C TYR A 85 8.89 -20.78 -1.36
N ASN A 86 10.18 -20.74 -1.03
CA ASN A 86 11.23 -21.57 -1.61
C ASN A 86 11.19 -21.65 -3.15
N ASP A 87 11.01 -20.50 -3.80
CA ASP A 87 10.75 -20.40 -5.25
C ASP A 87 11.84 -19.61 -6.00
N ALA A 88 12.92 -19.22 -5.32
CA ALA A 88 14.01 -18.40 -5.85
C ALA A 88 13.54 -17.12 -6.58
N THR A 89 12.45 -16.52 -6.08
CA THR A 89 11.90 -15.29 -6.67
C THR A 89 12.46 -14.05 -5.97
N GLY A 90 13.17 -13.24 -6.76
CA GLY A 90 13.50 -11.86 -6.41
C GLY A 90 12.35 -10.90 -6.74
N GLN A 91 12.46 -9.67 -6.28
CA GLN A 91 11.45 -8.64 -6.51
C GLN A 91 12.05 -7.40 -7.18
N PHE A 92 11.20 -6.61 -7.84
CA PHE A 92 11.54 -5.28 -8.33
C PHE A 92 10.51 -4.25 -7.84
N GLY A 93 10.85 -2.98 -7.90
CA GLY A 93 9.97 -1.86 -7.50
C GLY A 93 10.54 -0.51 -7.89
N PHE A 94 9.93 0.56 -7.40
CA PHE A 94 10.35 1.96 -7.63
C PHE A 94 10.60 2.27 -9.11
N LEU A 95 9.90 1.58 -10.02
CA LEU A 95 10.08 1.73 -11.45
C LEU A 95 9.54 3.08 -11.88
N GLU A 96 10.40 3.90 -12.48
CA GLU A 96 9.98 5.11 -13.17
C GLU A 96 10.89 5.35 -14.37
N ALA A 97 10.32 5.69 -15.52
CA ALA A 97 11.04 6.09 -16.71
C ALA A 97 10.13 6.90 -17.64
N PRO A 98 10.67 7.73 -18.56
CA PRO A 98 9.93 8.25 -19.70
C PRO A 98 9.47 7.11 -20.62
N ASP A 99 8.59 7.39 -21.59
CA ASP A 99 8.12 6.43 -22.60
C ASP A 99 9.22 6.06 -23.63
N ASP A 100 10.37 5.60 -23.14
CA ASP A 100 11.58 5.25 -23.89
C ASP A 100 11.93 3.77 -23.65
N PRO A 101 11.82 2.90 -24.69
CA PRO A 101 12.10 1.48 -24.55
C PRO A 101 13.55 1.19 -24.11
N ALA A 102 14.52 2.01 -24.51
CA ALA A 102 15.93 1.79 -24.14
C ALA A 102 16.17 2.03 -22.64
N VAL A 103 15.46 3.00 -22.05
CA VAL A 103 15.53 3.27 -20.60
C VAL A 103 14.91 2.12 -19.82
N PHE A 104 13.71 1.67 -20.21
CA PHE A 104 13.07 0.52 -19.58
C PHE A 104 13.94 -0.74 -19.66
N GLN A 105 14.46 -1.06 -20.84
CA GLN A 105 15.32 -2.22 -21.02
C GLN A 105 16.58 -2.16 -20.15
N GLY A 106 17.30 -1.02 -20.16
CA GLY A 106 18.51 -0.87 -19.35
C GLY A 106 18.26 -1.00 -17.83
N LEU A 107 17.15 -0.46 -17.34
CA LEU A 107 16.74 -0.60 -15.93
C LEU A 107 16.45 -2.07 -15.57
N PHE A 108 15.60 -2.74 -16.36
CA PHE A 108 15.23 -4.13 -16.09
C PHE A 108 16.39 -5.11 -16.29
N ASP A 109 17.29 -4.88 -17.24
CA ASP A 109 18.48 -5.69 -17.43
C ASP A 109 19.42 -5.61 -16.22
N ALA A 110 19.61 -4.42 -15.66
CA ALA A 110 20.42 -4.24 -14.46
C ALA A 110 19.78 -4.87 -13.21
N ALA A 111 18.48 -4.69 -13.03
CA ALA A 111 17.73 -5.34 -11.94
C ALA A 111 17.79 -6.88 -12.06
N SER A 112 17.52 -7.41 -13.25
CA SER A 112 17.53 -8.85 -13.53
C SER A 112 18.93 -9.44 -13.38
N ARG A 113 19.98 -8.73 -13.81
CA ARG A 113 21.37 -9.16 -13.59
C ARG A 113 21.71 -9.26 -12.10
N TRP A 114 21.38 -8.22 -11.33
CA TRP A 114 21.65 -8.20 -9.89
C TRP A 114 20.96 -9.36 -9.15
N LEU A 115 19.74 -9.71 -9.55
CA LEU A 115 18.98 -10.85 -9.03
C LEU A 115 19.59 -12.20 -9.43
N ARG A 116 19.96 -12.40 -10.70
CA ARG A 116 20.58 -13.64 -11.18
C ARG A 116 21.93 -13.93 -10.53
N GLU A 117 22.76 -12.90 -10.37
CA GLU A 117 24.05 -13.00 -9.66
C GLU A 117 23.90 -13.47 -8.20
N ARG A 118 22.68 -13.39 -7.65
CA ARG A 118 22.32 -13.84 -6.30
C ARG A 118 21.42 -15.08 -6.31
N GLY A 119 21.38 -15.81 -7.42
CA GLY A 119 20.73 -17.11 -7.53
C GLY A 119 19.21 -17.06 -7.69
N MET A 120 18.63 -15.89 -8.00
CA MET A 120 17.19 -15.81 -8.27
C MET A 120 16.88 -16.27 -9.69
N ALA A 121 15.84 -17.11 -9.81
CA ALA A 121 15.37 -17.68 -11.07
C ALA A 121 14.08 -17.01 -11.59
N ARG A 122 13.44 -16.17 -10.78
CA ARG A 122 12.24 -15.41 -11.12
C ARG A 122 12.32 -14.01 -10.55
N VAL A 123 11.62 -13.08 -11.19
CA VAL A 123 11.41 -11.71 -10.70
C VAL A 123 9.92 -11.39 -10.67
N GLN A 124 9.44 -10.77 -9.58
CA GLN A 124 8.06 -10.32 -9.40
C GLN A 124 7.97 -8.86 -8.94
N GLY A 125 6.94 -8.12 -9.34
CA GLY A 125 6.75 -6.74 -8.90
C GLY A 125 5.81 -5.91 -9.77
N PRO A 126 5.65 -4.61 -9.52
CA PRO A 126 6.46 -3.85 -8.58
C PRO A 126 6.01 -3.99 -7.12
N PHE A 127 6.98 -4.09 -6.22
CA PHE A 127 6.86 -3.89 -4.77
C PHE A 127 7.86 -2.81 -4.38
N ASN A 128 7.42 -1.71 -3.76
CA ASN A 128 8.32 -0.68 -3.24
C ASN A 128 8.95 -1.12 -1.90
N PHE A 129 9.63 -2.27 -1.99
CA PHE A 129 10.12 -3.19 -0.94
C PHE A 129 9.17 -4.31 -0.55
N SER A 130 8.27 -4.10 0.42
CA SER A 130 7.44 -5.17 0.97
C SER A 130 6.09 -5.31 0.24
N ILE A 131 5.46 -6.48 0.33
CA ILE A 131 4.05 -6.66 -0.03
C ILE A 131 3.11 -5.89 0.93
N ASN A 132 3.62 -5.49 2.09
CA ASN A 132 2.88 -4.67 3.05
C ASN A 132 3.13 -3.16 2.85
N ASP A 133 4.00 -2.78 1.91
CA ASP A 133 4.25 -1.39 1.48
C ASP A 133 3.42 -1.06 0.22
N GLU A 134 3.75 0.02 -0.49
CA GLU A 134 3.17 0.37 -1.78
C GLU A 134 3.56 -0.66 -2.87
N LEU A 135 2.57 -1.23 -3.57
CA LEU A 135 2.80 -2.26 -4.58
C LEU A 135 1.79 -2.21 -5.74
N GLY A 136 2.15 -2.90 -6.82
CA GLY A 136 1.36 -3.03 -8.04
C GLY A 136 1.53 -1.84 -8.98
N LEU A 137 1.65 -2.13 -10.28
CA LEU A 137 1.64 -1.11 -11.31
C LEU A 137 0.20 -0.67 -11.56
N LEU A 138 -0.09 0.63 -11.49
CA LEU A 138 -1.39 1.16 -11.91
C LEU A 138 -1.57 0.91 -13.42
N ILE A 139 -2.58 0.12 -13.80
CA ILE A 139 -2.87 -0.22 -15.20
C ILE A 139 -4.21 0.30 -15.70
N ASP A 140 -5.05 0.80 -14.78
CA ASP A 140 -6.36 1.40 -15.07
C ASP A 140 -6.77 2.36 -13.94
N GLY A 141 -7.52 3.43 -14.25
CA GLY A 141 -7.95 4.47 -13.29
C GLY A 141 -6.96 5.63 -13.08
N PHE A 142 -6.38 6.16 -14.16
CA PHE A 142 -5.38 7.24 -14.15
C PHE A 142 -5.95 8.65 -13.88
N ASP A 143 -7.26 8.79 -13.85
CA ASP A 143 -8.03 10.03 -13.79
C ASP A 143 -8.17 10.62 -12.39
N THR A 144 -7.69 9.92 -11.37
CA THR A 144 -7.75 10.33 -9.97
C THR A 144 -6.39 10.19 -9.27
N PRO A 145 -6.08 11.02 -8.26
CA PRO A 145 -4.88 10.85 -7.45
C PRO A 145 -4.83 9.49 -6.74
N PRO A 146 -3.63 8.96 -6.42
CA PRO A 146 -3.52 7.80 -5.54
C PRO A 146 -3.96 8.15 -4.12
N ASN A 147 -4.58 7.20 -3.42
CA ASN A 147 -4.74 7.30 -1.96
C ASN A 147 -3.42 6.97 -1.24
N MET A 148 -3.41 7.16 0.08
CA MET A 148 -2.33 6.78 0.97
C MET A 148 -1.79 5.36 0.71
N MET A 149 -0.48 5.26 0.50
CA MET A 149 0.24 4.00 0.23
C MET A 149 -0.24 3.25 -1.02
N MET A 150 -0.77 3.97 -2.02
CA MET A 150 -1.14 3.42 -3.32
C MET A 150 -0.22 3.95 -4.41
N ALA A 151 0.21 3.07 -5.30
CA ALA A 151 1.09 3.43 -6.40
C ALA A 151 0.37 4.34 -7.41
N HIS A 152 1.18 5.08 -8.17
CA HIS A 152 0.76 5.81 -9.36
C HIS A 152 1.70 5.44 -10.51
N ALA A 153 1.21 5.52 -11.75
CA ALA A 153 2.01 5.24 -12.94
C ALA A 153 1.47 6.01 -14.14
N MET A 154 2.31 6.22 -15.16
CA MET A 154 1.84 6.71 -16.44
C MET A 154 1.22 5.57 -17.28
N PRO A 155 0.22 5.84 -18.15
CA PRO A 155 -0.47 4.80 -18.91
C PRO A 155 0.43 3.89 -19.76
N TYR A 156 1.55 4.41 -20.27
CA TYR A 156 2.47 3.65 -21.13
C TYR A 156 3.30 2.60 -20.37
N TYR A 157 3.35 2.64 -19.03
CA TYR A 157 4.20 1.72 -18.24
C TYR A 157 3.78 0.27 -18.46
N ARG A 158 2.46 0.01 -18.53
CA ARG A 158 1.92 -1.33 -18.81
C ARG A 158 2.54 -1.94 -20.06
N ARG A 159 2.45 -1.22 -21.18
CA ARG A 159 2.98 -1.67 -22.47
C ARG A 159 4.50 -1.87 -22.38
N ARG A 160 5.23 -0.94 -21.75
CA ARG A 160 6.70 -1.03 -21.63
C ARG A 160 7.18 -2.21 -20.80
N VAL A 161 6.46 -2.57 -19.75
CA VAL A 161 6.76 -3.76 -18.94
C VAL A 161 6.44 -5.04 -19.74
N GLU A 162 5.29 -5.07 -20.43
CA GLU A 162 4.87 -6.21 -21.25
C GLU A 162 5.81 -6.46 -22.45
N GLU A 163 6.32 -5.40 -23.10
CA GLU A 163 7.33 -5.47 -24.19
C GLU A 163 8.64 -6.18 -23.76
N LEU A 164 8.97 -6.15 -22.46
CA LEU A 164 10.13 -6.83 -21.89
C LEU A 164 9.86 -8.30 -21.55
N GLY A 165 8.69 -8.83 -21.90
CA GLY A 165 8.30 -10.23 -21.67
C GLY A 165 7.85 -10.52 -20.25
N PHE A 166 7.47 -9.50 -19.47
CA PHE A 166 6.81 -9.70 -18.18
C PHE A 166 5.33 -10.05 -18.39
N ALA A 167 4.89 -11.12 -17.74
CA ALA A 167 3.50 -11.56 -17.74
C ALA A 167 2.79 -11.10 -16.46
N LYS A 168 1.45 -11.09 -16.47
CA LYS A 168 0.64 -10.86 -15.28
C LYS A 168 0.86 -11.99 -14.27
N ALA A 169 1.15 -11.64 -13.02
CA ALA A 169 1.11 -12.54 -11.88
C ALA A 169 -0.22 -12.43 -11.11
N LYS A 170 -0.68 -11.20 -10.85
CA LYS A 170 -1.89 -10.94 -10.05
C LYS A 170 -2.43 -9.55 -10.31
N ASP A 171 -3.75 -9.41 -10.45
CA ASP A 171 -4.41 -8.11 -10.37
C ASP A 171 -5.05 -7.88 -9.00
N MET A 172 -5.06 -6.62 -8.61
CA MET A 172 -5.71 -6.11 -7.42
C MET A 172 -6.55 -4.90 -7.77
N ILE A 173 -7.70 -4.81 -7.14
CA ILE A 173 -8.72 -3.80 -7.43
C ILE A 173 -8.79 -2.87 -6.23
N ALA A 174 -8.84 -1.58 -6.49
CA ALA A 174 -9.26 -0.59 -5.51
C ALA A 174 -10.71 -0.17 -5.81
N TYR A 175 -11.51 -0.13 -4.76
CA TYR A 175 -12.89 0.33 -4.83
C TYR A 175 -13.01 1.69 -4.19
N ASP A 176 -13.68 2.59 -4.89
CA ASP A 176 -14.13 3.85 -4.37
C ASP A 176 -15.46 3.65 -3.64
N TYR A 177 -15.57 4.19 -2.43
CA TYR A 177 -16.72 4.04 -1.57
C TYR A 177 -17.22 5.40 -1.08
N ASP A 178 -18.48 5.70 -1.37
CA ASP A 178 -19.18 6.83 -0.79
C ASP A 178 -19.81 6.41 0.54
N ALA A 179 -19.20 6.86 1.63
CA ALA A 179 -19.66 6.57 2.97
C ALA A 179 -21.05 7.15 3.26
N THR A 180 -21.55 8.12 2.49
CA THR A 180 -22.90 8.68 2.70
C THR A 180 -24.02 7.78 2.20
N VAL A 181 -23.71 6.80 1.34
CA VAL A 181 -24.67 5.80 0.90
C VAL A 181 -25.12 4.96 2.09
N GLU A 182 -26.43 4.83 2.26
CA GLU A 182 -26.98 4.01 3.33
C GLU A 182 -26.69 2.53 3.09
N LEU A 183 -26.27 1.83 4.14
CA LEU A 183 -26.14 0.38 4.09
C LEU A 183 -27.50 -0.26 3.77
N PRO A 184 -27.54 -1.32 2.94
CA PRO A 184 -28.76 -2.07 2.67
C PRO A 184 -29.48 -2.48 3.96
N ARG A 185 -30.82 -2.44 3.97
CA ARG A 185 -31.63 -2.78 5.15
C ARG A 185 -31.26 -4.14 5.76
N SER A 186 -31.01 -5.14 4.91
CA SER A 186 -30.58 -6.49 5.33
C SER A 186 -29.28 -6.47 6.15
N MET A 187 -28.31 -5.63 5.77
CA MET A 187 -27.05 -5.48 6.51
C MET A 187 -27.24 -4.67 7.79
N ARG A 188 -28.07 -3.61 7.75
CA ARG A 188 -28.42 -2.82 8.95
C ARG A 188 -29.06 -3.69 10.03
N SER A 189 -29.98 -4.58 9.65
CA SER A 189 -30.61 -5.51 10.60
C SER A 189 -29.66 -6.58 11.16
N ILE A 190 -28.57 -6.93 10.45
CA ILE A 190 -27.51 -7.79 11.01
C ILE A 190 -26.76 -7.03 12.11
N TYR A 191 -26.38 -5.78 11.85
CA TYR A 191 -25.74 -4.91 12.83
C TYR A 191 -26.62 -4.66 14.07
N GLU A 192 -27.90 -4.34 13.88
CA GLU A 192 -28.84 -4.11 14.99
C GLU A 192 -28.98 -5.35 15.89
N ARG A 193 -29.04 -6.55 15.28
CA ARG A 193 -29.07 -7.81 16.03
C ARG A 193 -27.76 -8.11 16.74
N ALA A 194 -26.62 -7.80 16.11
CA ALA A 194 -25.29 -7.95 16.70
C ALA A 194 -25.10 -7.08 17.95
N VAL A 195 -25.57 -5.83 17.89
CA VAL A 195 -25.52 -4.91 19.04
C VAL A 195 -26.51 -5.35 20.12
N ALA A 196 -27.69 -5.83 19.73
CA ALA A 196 -28.71 -6.29 20.68
C ALA A 196 -28.34 -7.59 21.42
N SER A 197 -27.50 -8.46 20.84
CA SER A 197 -27.18 -9.75 21.45
C SER A 197 -26.23 -9.67 22.66
N SER A 198 -25.60 -8.51 22.90
CA SER A 198 -24.53 -8.32 23.91
C SER A 198 -23.30 -9.24 23.73
N GLU A 199 -23.25 -10.04 22.66
CA GLU A 199 -22.13 -10.95 22.38
C GLU A 199 -21.01 -10.26 21.60
N ILE A 200 -21.31 -9.14 20.94
CA ILE A 200 -20.34 -8.32 20.21
C ILE A 200 -20.08 -7.04 20.99
N THR A 201 -18.83 -6.83 21.38
CA THR A 201 -18.37 -5.56 21.94
C THR A 201 -17.38 -4.94 20.97
N ILE A 202 -17.59 -3.68 20.60
CA ILE A 202 -16.69 -2.95 19.71
C ILE A 202 -16.00 -1.86 20.50
N ARG A 203 -14.69 -1.73 20.33
CA ARG A 203 -13.90 -0.68 20.98
C ARG A 203 -12.88 -0.08 20.01
N PRO A 204 -12.50 1.20 20.20
CA PRO A 204 -11.41 1.78 19.46
C PRO A 204 -10.07 1.21 19.92
N PHE A 205 -9.04 1.46 19.12
CA PHE A 205 -7.67 1.12 19.46
C PHE A 205 -7.11 1.97 20.61
N ASP A 206 -6.50 1.31 21.58
CA ASP A 206 -5.98 1.93 22.78
C ASP A 206 -4.51 2.30 22.63
N LYS A 207 -4.25 3.57 22.30
CA LYS A 207 -2.89 4.11 22.16
C LYS A 207 -2.09 4.13 23.47
N LYS A 208 -2.74 4.08 24.63
CA LYS A 208 -2.05 3.99 25.93
C LYS A 208 -1.48 2.60 26.13
N HIS A 209 -2.17 1.57 25.64
CA HIS A 209 -1.74 0.18 25.64
C HIS A 209 -1.32 -0.29 24.23
N LEU A 210 -0.47 0.51 23.58
CA LEU A 210 -0.05 0.33 22.18
C LEU A 210 0.38 -1.11 21.85
N ALA A 211 1.29 -1.69 22.65
CA ALA A 211 1.81 -3.03 22.39
C ALA A 211 0.73 -4.12 22.44
N ARG A 212 -0.21 -4.01 23.40
CA ARG A 212 -1.33 -4.96 23.54
C ARG A 212 -2.23 -4.93 22.32
N ASP A 213 -2.70 -3.73 21.94
CA ASP A 213 -3.65 -3.61 20.85
C ASP A 213 -3.02 -3.86 19.48
N LEU A 214 -1.74 -3.51 19.29
CA LEU A 214 -0.99 -3.93 18.09
C LEU A 214 -0.90 -5.45 18.01
N ALA A 215 -0.59 -6.14 19.11
CA ALA A 215 -0.53 -7.59 19.13
C ALA A 215 -1.90 -8.22 18.77
N ILE A 216 -3.00 -7.65 19.24
CA ILE A 216 -4.36 -8.09 18.88
C ILE A 216 -4.61 -7.91 17.38
N VAL A 217 -4.39 -6.70 16.84
CA VAL A 217 -4.61 -6.40 15.42
C VAL A 217 -3.76 -7.30 14.52
N MET A 218 -2.48 -7.47 14.86
CA MET A 218 -1.55 -8.34 14.11
C MET A 218 -1.91 -9.82 14.23
N SER A 219 -2.39 -10.27 15.38
CA SER A 219 -2.85 -11.64 15.55
C SER A 219 -4.08 -11.93 14.66
N ILE A 220 -5.05 -11.01 14.61
CA ILE A 220 -6.21 -11.14 13.72
C ILE A 220 -5.78 -11.07 12.25
N PHE A 221 -4.86 -10.16 11.89
CA PHE A 221 -4.31 -10.06 10.54
C PHE A 221 -3.64 -11.37 10.11
N ASN A 222 -2.71 -11.89 10.90
CA ASN A 222 -1.98 -13.12 10.58
C ASN A 222 -2.90 -14.34 10.44
N ASP A 223 -3.93 -14.44 11.29
CA ASP A 223 -4.92 -15.50 11.18
C ASP A 223 -5.75 -15.35 9.90
N ALA A 224 -6.39 -14.20 9.71
CA ALA A 224 -7.33 -13.96 8.63
C ALA A 224 -6.69 -13.95 7.23
N TRP A 225 -5.42 -13.52 7.12
CA TRP A 225 -4.73 -13.33 5.84
C TRP A 225 -3.69 -14.41 5.49
N SER A 226 -3.44 -15.38 6.37
CA SER A 226 -2.37 -16.38 6.19
C SER A 226 -2.43 -17.21 4.90
N GLU A 227 -3.61 -17.31 4.29
CA GLU A 227 -3.86 -18.02 3.02
C GLU A 227 -3.95 -17.09 1.80
N ASN A 228 -3.84 -15.77 2.00
CA ASN A 228 -3.89 -14.82 0.88
C ASN A 228 -2.64 -14.93 -0.01
N TRP A 229 -2.84 -14.65 -1.29
CA TRP A 229 -1.76 -14.60 -2.26
C TRP A 229 -0.65 -13.63 -1.81
N GLY A 230 0.59 -14.12 -1.79
CA GLY A 230 1.76 -13.34 -1.40
C GLY A 230 1.87 -12.99 0.09
N PHE A 231 1.00 -13.51 0.96
CA PHE A 231 1.01 -13.19 2.38
C PHE A 231 2.39 -13.37 3.05
N MET A 232 2.85 -12.28 3.67
CA MET A 232 4.02 -12.25 4.54
C MET A 232 3.63 -11.67 5.90
N PRO A 233 3.92 -12.37 7.01
CA PRO A 233 3.71 -11.82 8.34
C PRO A 233 4.68 -10.66 8.57
N PHE A 234 4.24 -9.66 9.33
CA PHE A 234 5.17 -8.63 9.82
C PHE A 234 6.12 -9.21 10.86
N THR A 235 7.37 -8.81 10.80
CA THR A 235 8.34 -8.98 11.89
C THR A 235 7.94 -8.10 13.08
N ARG A 236 8.47 -8.41 14.27
CA ARG A 236 8.21 -7.62 15.48
C ARG A 236 8.65 -6.16 15.28
N GLU A 237 9.80 -5.95 14.66
CA GLU A 237 10.42 -4.66 14.43
C GLU A 237 9.60 -3.82 13.45
N GLU A 238 9.04 -4.44 12.40
CA GLU A 238 8.10 -3.78 11.48
C GLU A 238 6.79 -3.39 12.18
N ILE A 239 6.26 -4.25 13.05
CA ILE A 239 5.04 -3.95 13.85
C ILE A 239 5.28 -2.75 14.76
N GLU A 240 6.42 -2.72 15.47
CA GLU A 240 6.79 -1.62 16.36
C GLU A 240 6.97 -0.31 15.58
N ALA A 241 7.62 -0.36 14.40
CA ALA A 241 7.76 0.81 13.53
C ALA A 241 6.40 1.32 13.02
N LEU A 242 5.54 0.42 12.51
CA LEU A 242 4.19 0.74 12.06
C LEU A 242 3.37 1.36 13.19
N GLY A 243 3.37 0.74 14.37
CA GLY A 243 2.66 1.22 15.54
C GLY A 243 3.07 2.62 15.99
N ASN A 244 4.37 2.91 15.97
CA ASN A 244 4.89 4.24 16.28
C ASN A 244 4.48 5.30 15.25
N ASN A 245 4.38 4.94 13.97
CA ASN A 245 3.89 5.82 12.91
C ASN A 245 2.37 6.06 13.05
N LEU A 246 1.58 5.00 13.27
CA LEU A 246 0.14 5.09 13.51
C LEU A 246 -0.19 5.98 14.71
N LYS A 247 0.54 5.80 15.83
CA LYS A 247 0.32 6.60 17.05
C LYS A 247 0.34 8.11 16.79
N LYS A 248 1.21 8.56 15.88
CA LYS A 248 1.40 9.97 15.51
C LYS A 248 0.37 10.47 14.48
N LEU A 249 -0.06 9.60 13.57
CA LEU A 249 -0.82 10.01 12.37
C LEU A 249 -2.34 9.80 12.48
N VAL A 250 -2.80 8.78 13.22
CA VAL A 250 -4.22 8.38 13.20
C VAL A 250 -4.83 8.46 14.59
N ALA A 251 -6.10 8.90 14.72
CA ALA A 251 -6.81 8.84 16.00
C ALA A 251 -7.14 7.38 16.38
N SER A 252 -7.47 7.13 17.65
CA SER A 252 -7.79 5.77 18.13
C SER A 252 -8.96 5.13 17.36
N GLU A 253 -9.91 5.95 16.93
CA GLU A 253 -11.13 5.58 16.23
C GLU A 253 -10.92 5.27 14.74
N TYR A 254 -9.71 5.50 14.20
CA TYR A 254 -9.35 4.97 12.88
C TYR A 254 -9.25 3.45 12.86
N ILE A 255 -9.14 2.84 14.04
CA ILE A 255 -9.03 1.40 14.22
C ILE A 255 -10.17 0.94 15.13
N ALA A 256 -10.96 -0.01 14.65
CA ALA A 256 -11.99 -0.68 15.43
C ALA A 256 -11.59 -2.13 15.68
N ILE A 257 -11.74 -2.60 16.92
CA ILE A 257 -11.59 -4.00 17.32
C ILE A 257 -12.95 -4.47 17.82
N ALA A 258 -13.42 -5.60 17.31
CA ALA A 258 -14.63 -6.26 17.79
C ALA A 258 -14.28 -7.57 18.49
N ASP A 259 -14.75 -7.68 19.72
CA ASP A 259 -14.66 -8.87 20.55
C ASP A 259 -15.97 -9.67 20.40
N TRP A 260 -15.85 -10.98 20.19
CA TRP A 260 -16.96 -11.93 20.23
C TRP A 260 -16.87 -12.72 21.54
N ARG A 261 -17.88 -12.57 22.41
CA ARG A 261 -17.93 -13.21 23.74
C ARG A 261 -16.66 -12.98 24.58
N GLY A 262 -16.10 -11.76 24.49
CA GLY A 262 -14.91 -11.34 25.24
C GLY A 262 -13.57 -11.60 24.54
N GLU A 263 -13.57 -12.27 23.38
CA GLU A 263 -12.34 -12.59 22.65
C GLU A 263 -12.21 -11.77 21.36
N PRO A 264 -11.05 -11.14 21.07
CA PRO A 264 -10.86 -10.37 19.85
C PRO A 264 -11.03 -11.19 18.57
N ALA A 265 -12.05 -10.85 17.79
CA ALA A 265 -12.54 -11.64 16.68
C ALA A 265 -12.48 -10.93 15.33
N ALA A 266 -12.55 -9.60 15.31
CA ALA A 266 -12.41 -8.82 14.07
C ALA A 266 -11.74 -7.47 14.29
N MET A 267 -11.17 -6.92 13.22
CA MET A 267 -10.56 -5.60 13.22
C MET A 267 -10.75 -4.89 11.88
N ALA A 268 -10.80 -3.57 11.93
CA ALA A 268 -10.73 -2.68 10.78
C ALA A 268 -9.70 -1.59 11.09
N VAL A 269 -8.73 -1.39 10.19
CA VAL A 269 -7.72 -0.32 10.27
C VAL A 269 -7.91 0.57 9.07
N SER A 270 -8.24 1.83 9.33
CA SER A 270 -8.30 2.88 8.31
C SER A 270 -7.14 3.86 8.47
N LEU A 271 -6.74 4.50 7.37
CA LEU A 271 -5.68 5.51 7.32
C LEU A 271 -6.21 6.77 6.61
N PRO A 272 -5.89 7.98 7.10
CA PRO A 272 -6.25 9.20 6.40
C PRO A 272 -5.43 9.31 5.13
N ASP A 273 -6.05 9.80 4.04
CA ASP A 273 -5.30 10.14 2.85
C ASP A 273 -4.45 11.40 3.09
N LEU A 274 -3.15 11.20 3.29
CA LEU A 274 -2.22 12.32 3.47
C LEU A 274 -1.97 13.07 2.17
N ASN A 275 -2.22 12.46 1.01
CA ASN A 275 -1.92 13.04 -0.30
C ASN A 275 -2.66 14.38 -0.48
N GLY A 276 -3.90 14.48 -0.04
CA GLY A 276 -4.66 15.73 -0.02
C GLY A 276 -4.00 16.85 0.81
N TRP A 277 -3.33 16.52 1.93
CA TRP A 277 -2.67 17.51 2.77
C TRP A 277 -1.28 17.90 2.28
N ILE A 278 -0.54 17.00 1.63
CA ILE A 278 0.81 17.26 1.10
C ILE A 278 0.80 17.80 -0.34
N ALA A 279 -0.34 17.77 -1.02
CA ALA A 279 -0.48 18.28 -2.38
C ALA A 279 0.08 19.72 -2.55
N GLY A 280 0.98 19.90 -3.51
CA GLY A 280 1.66 21.17 -3.78
C GLY A 280 2.76 21.56 -2.78
N LEU A 281 3.19 20.66 -1.89
CA LEU A 281 4.43 20.84 -1.11
C LEU A 281 5.68 20.41 -1.88
N ASN A 282 5.51 19.68 -3.00
CA ASN A 282 6.60 19.17 -3.83
C ASN A 282 7.65 18.41 -3.01
N GLY A 283 7.17 17.60 -2.06
CA GLY A 283 7.98 16.81 -1.13
C GLY A 283 8.71 17.57 -0.03
N ARG A 284 8.65 18.92 0.01
CA ARG A 284 9.45 19.74 0.93
C ARG A 284 8.63 20.27 2.10
N LEU A 285 9.12 20.06 3.32
CA LEU A 285 8.54 20.63 4.53
C LEU A 285 9.17 21.98 4.91
N LEU A 286 10.37 22.30 4.44
CA LEU A 286 11.07 23.53 4.78
C LEU A 286 11.09 24.52 3.60
N PRO A 287 11.08 25.84 3.86
CA PRO A 287 11.04 26.44 5.21
C PRO A 287 9.64 26.47 5.86
N PHE A 288 8.55 26.49 5.08
CA PHE A 288 7.17 26.70 5.60
C PHE A 288 6.17 25.58 5.26
N GLY A 289 6.60 24.52 4.58
CA GLY A 289 5.73 23.39 4.22
C GLY A 289 5.15 22.65 5.43
N TRP A 290 5.89 22.56 6.54
CA TRP A 290 5.42 21.97 7.81
C TRP A 290 4.26 22.77 8.40
N ALA A 291 4.31 24.10 8.36
CA ALA A 291 3.25 24.96 8.88
C ALA A 291 1.99 24.83 8.02
N LYS A 292 2.15 24.79 6.69
CA LYS A 292 1.06 24.54 5.74
C LYS A 292 0.43 23.15 5.94
N LEU A 293 1.25 22.13 6.17
CA LEU A 293 0.80 20.76 6.46
C LEU A 293 0.02 20.71 7.79
N ALA A 294 0.57 21.28 8.86
CA ALA A 294 -0.06 21.32 10.18
C ALA A 294 -1.40 22.08 10.14
N TRP A 295 -1.44 23.23 9.46
CA TRP A 295 -2.68 23.98 9.28
C TRP A 295 -3.72 23.16 8.49
N ARG A 296 -3.34 22.51 7.39
CA ARG A 296 -4.26 21.66 6.60
C ARG A 296 -4.81 20.50 7.41
N PHE A 297 -3.95 19.83 8.18
CA PHE A 297 -4.30 18.74 9.08
C PHE A 297 -5.30 19.17 10.16
N LEU A 298 -5.10 20.35 10.76
CA LEU A 298 -5.98 20.86 11.82
C LEU A 298 -7.28 21.48 11.27
N ALA A 299 -7.23 22.13 10.11
CA ALA A 299 -8.35 22.90 9.57
C ALA A 299 -9.33 22.07 8.73
N ARG A 300 -8.91 20.92 8.20
CA ARG A 300 -9.70 20.15 7.24
C ARG A 300 -9.63 18.65 7.54
N PRO A 301 -10.75 17.93 7.49
CA PRO A 301 -10.70 16.47 7.48
C PRO A 301 -9.97 15.97 6.22
N PRO A 302 -9.46 14.72 6.23
CA PRO A 302 -8.88 14.14 5.04
C PRO A 302 -9.95 14.01 3.95
N ALA A 303 -9.56 14.20 2.68
CA ALA A 303 -10.46 14.13 1.54
C ALA A 303 -11.08 12.73 1.38
N SER A 304 -10.29 11.71 1.68
CA SER A 304 -10.64 10.31 1.72
C SER A 304 -9.91 9.59 2.85
N VAL A 305 -10.39 8.40 3.20
CA VAL A 305 -9.66 7.44 4.04
C VAL A 305 -9.44 6.15 3.29
N ARG A 306 -8.33 5.47 3.50
CA ARG A 306 -8.12 4.12 2.96
C ARG A 306 -8.40 3.09 4.07
N LEU A 307 -9.05 1.98 3.74
CA LEU A 307 -9.19 0.82 4.63
C LEU A 307 -8.24 -0.30 4.18
N PRO A 308 -6.93 -0.22 4.48
CA PRO A 308 -5.95 -1.22 4.02
C PRO A 308 -6.10 -2.58 4.68
N LEU A 309 -6.58 -2.62 5.94
CA LEU A 309 -6.74 -3.86 6.68
C LEU A 309 -8.16 -3.98 7.23
N MET A 310 -8.78 -5.10 6.90
CA MET A 310 -9.97 -5.59 7.57
C MET A 310 -9.85 -7.10 7.66
N GLY A 311 -10.16 -7.65 8.83
CA GLY A 311 -10.01 -9.08 9.08
C GLY A 311 -11.01 -9.56 10.12
N VAL A 312 -11.52 -10.76 9.90
CA VAL A 312 -12.27 -11.55 10.87
C VAL A 312 -11.49 -12.85 11.06
N ARG A 313 -11.43 -13.36 12.29
CA ARG A 313 -10.79 -14.66 12.55
C ARG A 313 -11.40 -15.75 11.65
N LYS A 314 -10.56 -16.65 11.14
CA LYS A 314 -10.94 -17.73 10.23
C LYS A 314 -12.08 -18.59 10.75
N VAL A 315 -12.13 -18.82 12.06
CA VAL A 315 -13.18 -19.61 12.72
C VAL A 315 -14.59 -19.05 12.48
N TYR A 316 -14.72 -17.76 12.17
CA TYR A 316 -16.00 -17.13 11.87
C TYR A 316 -16.23 -16.92 10.36
N HIS A 317 -15.31 -17.32 9.48
CA HIS A 317 -15.51 -17.21 8.03
C HIS A 317 -16.72 -18.01 7.56
N ASN A 318 -17.43 -17.48 6.56
CA ASN A 318 -18.65 -18.08 6.00
C ASN A 318 -19.79 -18.30 7.02
N THR A 319 -19.78 -17.56 8.15
CA THR A 319 -20.85 -17.58 9.15
C THR A 319 -21.60 -16.24 9.20
N ILE A 320 -22.82 -16.27 9.74
CA ILE A 320 -23.59 -15.05 10.03
C ILE A 320 -22.85 -14.20 11.07
N THR A 321 -22.22 -14.82 12.08
CA THR A 321 -21.40 -14.15 13.09
C THR A 321 -20.22 -13.40 12.46
N GLY A 322 -19.48 -14.03 11.55
CA GLY A 322 -18.37 -13.38 10.85
C GLY A 322 -18.83 -12.21 10.01
N SER A 323 -19.96 -12.34 9.31
CA SER A 323 -20.58 -11.23 8.58
C SER A 323 -20.96 -10.07 9.51
N ALA A 324 -21.53 -10.39 10.68
CA ALA A 324 -21.90 -9.41 11.69
C ALA A 324 -20.68 -8.68 12.26
N LEU A 325 -19.60 -9.41 12.58
CA LEU A 325 -18.34 -8.86 13.07
C LEU A 325 -17.69 -7.93 12.03
N ALA A 326 -17.59 -8.35 10.76
CA ALA A 326 -17.03 -7.54 9.68
C ALA A 326 -17.82 -6.23 9.49
N LEU A 327 -19.15 -6.32 9.38
CA LEU A 327 -20.01 -5.14 9.23
C LEU A 327 -19.90 -4.20 10.43
N SER A 328 -19.77 -4.74 11.63
CA SER A 328 -19.66 -3.98 12.88
C SER A 328 -18.40 -3.10 12.91
N VAL A 329 -17.23 -3.66 12.58
CA VAL A 329 -15.97 -2.89 12.56
C VAL A 329 -15.94 -1.88 11.42
N ILE A 330 -16.46 -2.23 10.24
CA ILE A 330 -16.56 -1.34 9.07
C ILE A 330 -17.48 -0.15 9.36
N ASP A 331 -18.68 -0.40 9.88
CA ASP A 331 -19.63 0.69 10.16
C ASP A 331 -19.15 1.59 11.31
N THR A 332 -18.43 1.04 12.29
CA THR A 332 -17.81 1.82 13.37
C THR A 332 -16.82 2.86 12.82
N VAL A 333 -15.85 2.44 12.00
CA VAL A 333 -14.88 3.38 11.40
C VAL A 333 -15.57 4.33 10.41
N ARG A 334 -16.56 3.84 9.64
CA ARG A 334 -17.36 4.66 8.71
C ARG A 334 -18.07 5.79 9.43
N ARG A 335 -18.80 5.51 10.52
CA ARG A 335 -19.53 6.52 11.30
C ARG A 335 -18.58 7.56 11.89
N TYR A 336 -17.44 7.11 12.40
CA TYR A 336 -16.41 8.03 12.88
C TYR A 336 -15.96 8.99 11.79
N HIS A 337 -15.57 8.50 10.61
CA HIS A 337 -15.12 9.36 9.50
C HIS A 337 -16.20 10.31 8.98
N LEU A 338 -17.44 9.83 8.86
CA LEU A 338 -18.58 10.68 8.51
C LEU A 338 -18.80 11.80 9.54
N SER A 339 -18.72 11.50 10.84
CA SER A 339 -18.85 12.50 11.90
C SER A 339 -17.77 13.58 11.86
N ARG A 340 -16.62 13.27 11.25
CA ARG A 340 -15.50 14.20 11.02
C ARG A 340 -15.58 14.92 9.67
N GLY A 341 -16.56 14.60 8.82
CA GLY A 341 -16.78 15.22 7.51
C GLY A 341 -16.08 14.52 6.34
N THR A 342 -15.45 13.36 6.54
CA THR A 342 -14.88 12.57 5.45
C THR A 342 -15.93 11.63 4.88
N LYS A 343 -16.27 11.86 3.60
CA LYS A 343 -17.36 11.16 2.90
C LYS A 343 -16.89 10.03 1.99
N ARG A 344 -15.60 9.97 1.70
CA ARG A 344 -15.02 9.08 0.70
C ARG A 344 -14.07 8.11 1.36
N ALA A 345 -14.08 6.87 0.91
CA ALA A 345 -13.10 5.88 1.31
C ALA A 345 -12.61 5.05 0.13
N GLU A 346 -11.38 4.57 0.22
CA GLU A 346 -10.83 3.57 -0.67
C GLU A 346 -10.75 2.23 0.05
N LEU A 347 -11.30 1.18 -0.58
CA LEU A 347 -11.20 -0.20 -0.13
C LEU A 347 -10.23 -0.92 -1.06
N SER A 348 -9.03 -1.19 -0.56
CA SER A 348 -7.91 -1.74 -1.35
C SER A 348 -6.88 -2.40 -0.42
N TRP A 349 -6.07 -3.35 -0.89
CA TRP A 349 -6.15 -4.03 -2.17
C TRP A 349 -7.11 -5.21 -2.09
N ILE A 350 -8.00 -5.34 -3.07
CA ILE A 350 -8.88 -6.50 -3.19
C ILE A 350 -8.36 -7.38 -4.33
N LEU A 351 -7.94 -8.59 -4.01
CA LEU A 351 -7.47 -9.54 -5.03
C LEU A 351 -8.58 -9.82 -6.06
N GLU A 352 -8.19 -9.94 -7.32
CA GLU A 352 -9.13 -10.16 -8.44
C GLU A 352 -10.06 -11.37 -8.26
N ASP A 353 -9.58 -12.40 -7.57
CA ASP A 353 -10.27 -13.67 -7.30
C ASP A 353 -10.94 -13.74 -5.92
N ASN A 354 -10.83 -12.70 -5.09
CA ASN A 354 -11.54 -12.61 -3.82
C ASN A 354 -13.01 -12.20 -4.03
N MET A 355 -13.75 -13.06 -4.74
CA MET A 355 -15.16 -12.84 -5.08
C MET A 355 -16.06 -12.61 -3.86
N PRO A 356 -15.89 -13.29 -2.71
CA PRO A 356 -16.68 -13.00 -1.52
C PRO A 356 -16.54 -11.53 -1.07
N MET A 357 -15.31 -11.01 -0.99
CA MET A 357 -15.07 -9.63 -0.58
C MET A 357 -15.60 -8.63 -1.62
N ARG A 358 -15.32 -8.88 -2.90
CA ARG A 358 -15.78 -8.02 -4.01
C ARG A 358 -17.31 -7.88 -4.00
N ARG A 359 -18.04 -8.99 -3.81
CA ARG A 359 -19.51 -8.97 -3.70
C ARG A 359 -20.00 -8.17 -2.50
N ILE A 360 -19.34 -8.27 -1.33
CA ILE A 360 -19.70 -7.47 -0.15
C ILE A 360 -19.52 -5.98 -0.46
N ILE A 361 -18.37 -5.60 -1.03
CA ILE A 361 -18.05 -4.21 -1.36
C ILE A 361 -19.03 -3.63 -2.39
N GLU A 362 -19.31 -4.37 -3.46
CA GLU A 362 -20.25 -3.95 -4.50
C GLU A 362 -21.68 -3.85 -3.96
N ALA A 363 -22.09 -4.75 -3.07
CA ALA A 363 -23.41 -4.72 -2.43
C ALA A 363 -23.61 -3.51 -1.49
N ILE A 364 -22.53 -2.99 -0.89
CA ILE A 364 -22.59 -1.74 -0.10
C ILE A 364 -22.40 -0.48 -0.96
N GLY A 365 -22.31 -0.62 -2.29
CA GLY A 365 -22.21 0.51 -3.23
C GLY A 365 -20.78 0.92 -3.57
N GLY A 366 -19.77 0.12 -3.20
CA GLY A 366 -18.40 0.32 -3.65
C GLY A 366 -18.28 0.11 -5.17
N LYS A 367 -17.51 0.97 -5.83
CA LYS A 367 -17.31 0.93 -7.28
C LYS A 367 -15.84 0.67 -7.60
N PRO A 368 -15.50 -0.35 -8.40
CA PRO A 368 -14.12 -0.54 -8.82
C PRO A 368 -13.70 0.67 -9.66
N TYR A 369 -12.56 1.27 -9.36
CA TYR A 369 -12.13 2.49 -10.06
C TYR A 369 -10.64 2.51 -10.42
N LYS A 370 -9.81 1.64 -9.79
CA LYS A 370 -8.42 1.43 -10.19
C LYS A 370 -8.08 -0.05 -10.19
N THR A 371 -7.22 -0.43 -11.13
CA THR A 371 -6.61 -1.77 -11.17
C THR A 371 -5.10 -1.66 -11.11
N TYR A 372 -4.52 -2.46 -10.22
CA TYR A 372 -3.09 -2.59 -10.00
C TYR A 372 -2.63 -3.99 -10.39
N ARG A 373 -1.52 -4.10 -11.11
CA ARG A 373 -0.98 -5.38 -11.57
C ARG A 373 0.40 -5.66 -10.99
N ILE A 374 0.56 -6.85 -10.45
CA ILE A 374 1.87 -7.47 -10.25
C ILE A 374 2.21 -8.27 -11.50
N TYR A 375 3.43 -8.05 -11.97
CA TYR A 375 4.06 -8.71 -13.09
C TYR A 375 5.11 -9.71 -12.62
N GLU A 376 5.43 -10.64 -13.50
CA GLU A 376 6.47 -11.63 -13.28
C GLU A 376 7.18 -12.05 -14.56
N LYS A 377 8.41 -12.54 -14.39
CA LYS A 377 9.22 -13.09 -15.47
C LYS A 377 10.21 -14.12 -14.92
N THR A 378 10.42 -15.20 -15.66
CA THR A 378 11.53 -16.14 -15.40
C THR A 378 12.84 -15.51 -15.85
N LEU A 379 13.85 -15.59 -14.99
CA LEU A 379 15.19 -15.11 -15.26
C LEU A 379 16.01 -16.24 -15.90
N PRO A 380 16.61 -16.02 -17.09
CA PRO A 380 17.40 -17.04 -17.79
C PRO A 380 18.81 -17.21 -17.24
#